data_AF-A0A942S0Q9-F1
#
_entry.id   AF-A0A942S0Q9-F1
#
_cell.length_a   1.000
_cell.length_b   1.000
_cell.length_c   1.000
_cell.angle_alpha   90.00
_cell.angle_beta   90.00
_cell.angle_gamma   90.00
#
_symmetry.space_group_name_H-M   'P 1'
#
loop_
_entity.id
_entity.type
_entity.pdbx_description
1 polymer ?
#
loop_
_entity_poly.entity_id
_entity_poly.type
_entity_poly.pdbx_seq_one_letter_code
_entity_poly.pdbx_strand_id
1 'polypeptide(L)'
;MSTQSNDLLTDEELLAIKMRSEQATPQPWKAFIEGRDFLSGDSFIQTGGEDIYLTPGASVADHDFIAHARQDIPRLIAEVERLRKML
;
A
#
# COMPACT_ATOMS: atom_id res chain seq x y z
N MET A 1 0.85 -4.13 24.98
CA MET A 1 1.31 -2.91 24.28
C MET A 1 2.68 -3.22 23.73
N SER A 2 2.73 -3.51 22.43
CA SER A 2 3.91 -4.05 21.77
C SER A 2 5.04 -3.03 21.71
N THR A 3 6.23 -3.44 22.14
CA THR A 3 7.50 -2.76 21.92
C THR A 3 7.67 -2.44 20.44
N GLN A 4 7.61 -1.16 20.06
CA GLN A 4 8.25 -0.72 18.82
C GLN A 4 9.75 -0.95 19.04
N SER A 5 10.33 -1.96 18.39
CA SER A 5 11.77 -2.04 18.26
C SER A 5 12.22 -0.80 17.50
N ASN A 6 13.04 0.03 18.14
CA ASN A 6 13.64 1.24 17.58
C ASN A 6 14.82 0.90 16.65
N ASP A 7 14.75 -0.24 15.97
CA ASP A 7 15.81 -0.72 15.09
C ASP A 7 15.66 -0.02 13.74
N LEU A 8 16.74 0.64 13.32
CA LEU A 8 16.83 1.19 11.97
C LEU A 8 16.70 0.03 10.97
N LEU A 9 15.85 0.20 9.96
CA LEU A 9 15.78 -0.73 8.82
C LEU A 9 17.20 -1.00 8.29
N THR A 10 17.56 -2.24 8.08
CA THR A 10 18.80 -2.59 7.36
C THR A 10 18.65 -2.24 5.87
N ASP A 11 19.76 -2.24 5.13
CA ASP A 11 19.70 -2.09 3.66
C ASP A 11 19.00 -3.28 3.00
N GLU A 12 19.17 -4.49 3.55
CA GLU A 12 18.51 -5.70 3.08
C GLU A 12 16.99 -5.63 3.26
N GLU A 13 16.51 -5.18 4.42
CA GLU A 13 15.07 -5.00 4.66
C GLU A 13 14.48 -3.92 3.76
N LEU A 14 15.18 -2.79 3.58
CA LEU A 14 14.72 -1.72 2.69
C LEU A 14 14.64 -2.21 1.23
N LEU A 15 15.63 -2.98 0.77
CA LEU A 15 15.61 -3.62 -0.55
C LEU A 15 14.44 -4.61 -0.67
N ALA A 16 14.21 -5.43 0.35
CA ALA A 16 13.10 -6.39 0.34
C ALA A 16 11.73 -5.68 0.27
N ILE A 17 11.55 -4.55 0.97
CA ILE A 17 10.33 -3.72 0.86
C ILE A 17 10.17 -3.18 -0.56
N LYS A 18 11.25 -2.65 -1.14
CA LYS A 18 11.27 -2.14 -2.52
C LYS A 18 10.86 -3.20 -3.54
N MET A 19 11.46 -4.38 -3.46
CA MET A 19 11.14 -5.49 -4.36
C MET A 19 9.66 -5.90 -4.27
N ARG A 20 9.08 -6.00 -3.07
CA ARG A 20 7.64 -6.29 -2.92
C ARG A 20 6.77 -5.20 -3.54
N SER A 21 7.15 -3.93 -3.38
CA SER A 21 6.42 -2.79 -3.96
C SER A 21 6.48 -2.78 -5.50
N GLU A 22 7.62 -3.13 -6.07
CA GLU A 22 7.84 -3.19 -7.52
C GLU A 22 7.13 -4.39 -8.18
N GLN A 23 6.98 -5.51 -7.47
CA GLN A 23 6.29 -6.71 -7.97
C GLN A 23 4.76 -6.59 -7.95
N ALA A 24 4.21 -5.67 -7.15
CA ALA A 24 2.77 -5.41 -7.15
C ALA A 24 2.32 -4.78 -8.49
N THR A 25 1.04 -4.98 -8.85
CA THR A 25 0.49 -4.45 -10.11
C THR A 25 0.73 -2.93 -10.22
N PRO A 26 0.93 -2.41 -11.45
CA PRO A 26 1.24 -1.00 -11.65
C PRO A 26 0.21 -0.04 -11.03
N GLN A 27 0.70 1.11 -10.59
CA GLN A 27 -0.11 2.22 -10.09
C GLN A 27 -0.89 2.93 -11.22
N PRO A 28 -1.99 3.66 -10.92
CA PRO A 28 -2.58 3.87 -9.61
C PRO A 28 -3.46 2.70 -9.14
N TRP A 29 -3.47 2.44 -7.84
CA TRP A 29 -4.54 1.67 -7.20
C TRP A 29 -5.61 2.64 -6.69
N LYS A 30 -6.88 2.26 -6.82
CA LYS A 30 -8.00 3.07 -6.35
C LYS A 30 -9.07 2.21 -5.72
N ALA A 31 -9.47 2.55 -4.49
CA ALA A 31 -10.63 1.96 -3.85
C ALA A 31 -11.93 2.49 -4.49
N PHE A 32 -12.82 1.57 -4.85
CA PHE A 32 -14.19 1.83 -5.24
C PHE A 32 -15.09 1.16 -4.20
N ILE A 33 -15.94 1.96 -3.56
CA ILE A 33 -16.75 1.53 -2.42
C ILE A 33 -18.24 1.63 -2.76
N GLU A 34 -18.96 0.53 -2.56
CA GLU A 34 -20.41 0.49 -2.71
C GLU A 34 -21.07 1.44 -1.69
N GLY A 35 -22.05 2.23 -2.13
CA GLY A 35 -22.73 3.26 -1.35
C GLY A 35 -21.97 4.59 -1.24
N ARG A 36 -20.67 4.63 -1.59
CA ARG A 36 -19.87 5.87 -1.63
C ARG A 36 -19.58 6.32 -3.06
N ASP A 37 -19.04 5.41 -3.86
CA ASP A 37 -18.54 5.67 -5.21
C ASP A 37 -19.47 5.13 -6.30
N PHE A 38 -20.27 4.10 -5.99
CA PHE A 38 -21.27 3.50 -6.86
C PHE A 38 -22.41 2.86 -6.05
N LEU A 39 -23.50 2.43 -6.70
CA LEU A 39 -24.75 2.09 -6.02
C LEU A 39 -25.02 0.60 -5.80
N SER A 40 -24.31 -0.29 -6.50
CA SER A 40 -24.55 -1.73 -6.42
C SER A 40 -23.31 -2.55 -6.81
N GLY A 41 -23.06 -3.64 -6.09
CA GLY A 41 -21.98 -4.59 -6.33
C GLY A 41 -20.97 -4.59 -5.17
N ASP A 42 -19.96 -5.45 -5.23
CA ASP A 42 -18.99 -5.52 -4.14
C ASP A 42 -17.97 -4.36 -4.22
N SER A 43 -17.54 -3.86 -3.06
CA SER A 43 -16.40 -2.93 -2.97
C SER A 43 -15.10 -3.61 -3.39
N PHE A 44 -14.21 -2.87 -4.05
CA PHE A 44 -12.97 -3.40 -4.61
C PHE A 44 -11.87 -2.35 -4.69
N ILE A 45 -10.63 -2.81 -4.91
CA ILE A 45 -9.51 -1.96 -5.29
C ILE A 45 -9.21 -2.23 -6.76
N GLN A 46 -9.45 -1.20 -7.59
CA GLN A 46 -9.01 -1.21 -8.98
C GLN A 46 -7.50 -1.08 -9.03
N THR A 47 -6.86 -1.91 -9.87
CA THR A 47 -5.42 -1.87 -10.11
C THR A 47 -5.11 -1.67 -11.60
N GLY A 48 -3.83 -1.63 -11.98
CA GLY A 48 -3.44 -1.70 -13.40
C GLY A 48 -3.66 -3.06 -14.06
N GLY A 49 -4.12 -4.07 -13.32
CA GLY A 49 -4.55 -5.38 -13.81
C GLY A 49 -5.99 -5.66 -13.42
N GLU A 50 -6.24 -6.84 -12.84
CA GLU A 50 -7.56 -7.21 -12.30
C GLU A 50 -7.90 -6.44 -11.02
N ASP A 51 -9.19 -6.40 -10.70
CA ASP A 51 -9.72 -5.84 -9.46
C ASP A 51 -9.41 -6.76 -8.26
N ILE A 52 -9.05 -6.16 -7.13
CA ILE A 52 -8.83 -6.87 -5.87
C ILE A 52 -10.08 -6.71 -5.00
N TYR A 53 -10.75 -7.82 -4.73
CA TYR A 53 -11.90 -7.89 -3.81
C TYR A 53 -11.42 -8.32 -2.42
N LEU A 54 -11.81 -7.57 -1.38
CA LEU A 54 -11.43 -7.82 0.01
C LEU A 54 -12.62 -8.34 0.84
N THR A 55 -13.42 -9.23 0.23
CA THR A 55 -14.65 -9.75 0.82
C THR A 55 -14.50 -11.19 1.34
N PRO A 56 -15.13 -11.54 2.48
CA PRO A 56 -15.83 -10.67 3.43
C PRO A 56 -14.86 -10.03 4.46
N GLY A 57 -15.19 -8.82 4.95
CA GLY A 57 -14.66 -8.30 6.22
C GLY A 57 -13.77 -7.06 6.16
N ALA A 58 -13.39 -6.55 4.99
CA ALA A 58 -12.67 -5.29 4.90
C ALA A 58 -13.62 -4.09 5.04
N SER A 59 -13.23 -3.14 5.89
CA SER A 59 -13.90 -1.85 6.01
C SER A 59 -13.56 -0.93 4.82
N VAL A 60 -14.30 0.18 4.71
CA VAL A 60 -13.97 1.28 3.78
C VAL A 60 -12.54 1.78 4.01
N ALA A 61 -12.14 1.91 5.29
CA ALA A 61 -10.81 2.37 5.65
C ALA A 61 -9.71 1.39 5.24
N ASP A 62 -9.97 0.07 5.28
CA ASP A 62 -9.00 -0.93 4.84
C ASP A 62 -8.76 -0.84 3.33
N HIS A 63 -9.83 -0.68 2.54
CA HIS A 63 -9.72 -0.49 1.09
C HIS A 63 -8.92 0.78 0.76
N ASP A 64 -9.26 1.90 1.39
CA ASP A 64 -8.58 3.16 1.16
C ASP A 64 -7.10 3.06 1.59
N PHE A 65 -6.80 2.47 2.75
CA PHE A 65 -5.42 2.30 3.23
C PHE A 65 -4.59 1.45 2.25
N ILE A 66 -5.09 0.29 1.85
CA ILE A 66 -4.39 -0.61 0.93
C ILE A 66 -4.21 0.04 -0.44
N ALA A 67 -5.23 0.73 -0.95
CA ALA A 67 -5.14 1.45 -2.21
C ALA A 67 -4.02 2.49 -2.16
N HIS A 68 -3.99 3.37 -1.16
CA HIS A 68 -2.97 4.41 -1.02
C HIS A 68 -1.56 3.86 -0.73
N ALA A 69 -1.45 2.74 -0.01
CA ALA A 69 -0.16 2.12 0.29
C ALA A 69 0.64 1.82 -0.98
N ARG A 70 -0.02 1.51 -2.11
CA ARG A 70 0.65 1.26 -3.38
C ARG A 70 1.45 2.46 -3.89
N GLN A 71 0.94 3.67 -3.73
CA GLN A 71 1.59 4.92 -4.14
C GLN A 71 2.50 5.48 -3.05
N ASP A 72 2.14 5.29 -1.77
CA ASP A 72 2.89 5.83 -0.65
C ASP A 72 4.19 5.08 -0.40
N ILE A 73 4.19 3.74 -0.49
CA ILE A 73 5.39 2.93 -0.21
C ILE A 73 6.58 3.32 -1.09
N PRO A 74 6.48 3.43 -2.44
CA PRO A 74 7.58 3.90 -3.28
C PRO A 74 8.13 5.28 -2.86
N ARG A 75 7.24 6.20 -2.48
CA ARG A 75 7.63 7.56 -2.04
C ARG A 75 8.35 7.52 -0.71
N LEU A 76 7.88 6.70 0.23
CA LEU A 76 8.52 6.50 1.53
C LEU A 76 9.90 5.85 1.41
N ILE A 77 10.05 4.85 0.53
CA ILE A 77 11.37 4.24 0.24
C ILE A 77 12.34 5.28 -0.30
N ALA A 78 11.91 6.08 -1.29
CA ALA A 78 12.74 7.13 -1.87
C ALA A 78 13.16 8.17 -0.81
N GLU A 79 12.26 8.51 0.11
CA GLU A 79 12.56 9.43 1.21
C GLU A 79 13.56 8.83 2.22
N VAL A 80 13.42 7.55 2.57
CA VAL A 80 14.40 6.85 3.43
C VAL A 80 15.78 6.80 2.76
N GLU A 81 15.85 6.43 1.47
CA GLU A 81 17.11 6.43 0.72
C GLU A 81 17.74 7.84 0.67
N ARG A 82 16.93 8.89 0.50
CA ARG A 82 17.39 10.29 0.51
C ARG A 82 17.97 10.68 1.87
N LEU A 83 17.28 10.36 2.96
CA LEU A 83 17.72 10.67 4.33
C LEU A 83 19.00 9.94 4.69
N ARG A 84 19.14 8.66 4.32
CA ARG A 84 20.38 7.89 4.55
C ARG A 84 21.59 8.47 3.85
N LYS A 85 21.42 9.07 2.67
CA LYS A 85 22.50 9.74 1.93
C LYS A 85 22.95 11.06 2.57
N MET A 86 22.19 11.61 3.52
CA MET A 86 22.49 12.86 4.21
C MET A 86 23.12 12.67 5.60
N LEU A 87 23.17 11.43 6.09
CA LEU A 87 23.82 11.03 7.34
C LEU A 87 25.23 10.52 7.05
#